data_AF-A0A3P7LDF8-F1
#
_entry.id   AF-A0A3P7LDF8-F1
#
_cell.length_a   1.000
_cell.length_b   1.000
_cell.length_c   1.000
_cell.angle_alpha   90.00
_cell.angle_beta   90.00
_cell.angle_gamma   90.00
#
_symmetry.space_group_name_H-M   'P 1'
#
loop_
_entity.id
_entity.type
_entity.pdbx_description
1 polymer ?
#
loop_
_entity_poly.entity_id
_entity_poly.type
_entity_poly.pdbx_seq_one_letter_code
_entity_poly.pdbx_strand_id
1 'polypeptide(L)' 'MVKEGLEQRTGPGWHVIVGPGFGFEISYEVKNILYMYFGGNTGILLWKCS' A
#
# COMPACT_ATOMS: atom_id res chain seq x y z
N MET A 1 -11.53 3.28 2.60
CA MET A 1 -11.66 3.37 1.13
C MET A 1 -10.60 2.57 0.36
N VAL A 2 -9.31 2.96 0.29
CA VAL A 2 -8.31 2.20 -0.51
C VAL A 2 -8.06 0.80 0.04
N LYS A 3 -7.75 0.67 1.34
CA LYS A 3 -7.56 -0.64 2.01
C LYS A 3 -8.78 -1.53 1.85
N GLU A 4 -9.95 -1.05 2.25
CA GLU A 4 -11.22 -1.81 2.17
C GLU A 4 -11.55 -2.26 0.75
N GLY A 5 -11.41 -1.37 -0.25
CA GLY A 5 -11.68 -1.70 -1.65
C GLY A 5 -10.69 -2.73 -2.21
N LEU A 6 -9.44 -2.68 -1.77
CA LEU A 6 -8.43 -3.69 -2.12
C LEU A 6 -8.73 -5.03 -1.46
N GLU A 7 -9.05 -5.01 -0.16
CA GLU A 7 -9.39 -6.21 0.62
C GLU A 7 -10.66 -6.89 0.11
N GLN A 8 -11.67 -6.12 -0.33
CA GLN A 8 -12.90 -6.67 -0.92
C GLN A 8 -12.63 -7.46 -2.21
N ARG A 9 -11.60 -7.09 -2.98
CA ARG A 9 -11.29 -7.71 -4.29
C ARG A 9 -10.22 -8.78 -4.21
N THR A 10 -9.34 -8.72 -3.22
CA THR A 10 -8.10 -9.53 -3.17
C THR A 10 -7.88 -10.22 -1.82
N GLY A 11 -8.87 -10.16 -0.92
CA GLY A 11 -8.80 -10.72 0.42
C GLY A 11 -8.09 -9.81 1.43
N PRO A 12 -8.18 -10.13 2.73
CA PRO A 12 -7.65 -9.31 3.82
C PRO A 12 -6.11 -9.23 3.83
N GLY A 13 -5.56 -8.42 4.73
CA GLY A 13 -4.11 -8.39 5.05
C GLY A 13 -3.36 -7.24 4.38
N TRP A 14 -4.07 -6.28 3.81
CA TRP A 14 -3.46 -5.13 3.14
C TRP A 14 -3.18 -3.99 4.11
N HIS A 15 -2.00 -3.42 4.01
CA HIS A 15 -1.59 -2.21 4.71
C HIS A 15 -1.40 -1.09 3.69
N VAL A 16 -1.78 0.13 4.04
CA VAL A 16 -1.77 1.28 3.13
C VAL A 16 -1.26 2.52 3.87
N ILE A 17 -0.31 3.22 3.27
CA ILE A 17 0.19 4.54 3.68
C ILE A 17 0.02 5.51 2.51
N VAL A 18 -0.57 6.68 2.78
CA VAL A 18 -0.71 7.77 1.81
C VAL A 18 -0.29 9.06 2.48
N GLY A 19 0.63 9.80 1.87
CA GLY A 19 1.06 11.08 2.44
C GLY A 19 2.12 11.81 1.62
N PRO A 20 2.40 13.08 1.96
CA PRO A 20 3.35 13.93 1.24
C PRO A 20 4.82 13.53 1.49
N GLY A 21 5.11 12.71 2.50
CA GLY A 21 6.45 12.19 2.77
C GLY A 21 6.43 11.11 3.85
N PHE A 22 7.15 10.02 3.61
CA PHE A 22 7.36 8.92 4.57
C PHE A 22 8.58 8.09 4.15
N GLY A 23 9.16 7.39 5.11
CA GLY A 23 10.11 6.30 4.88
C GLY A 23 9.52 4.98 5.37
N PHE A 24 9.99 3.85 4.85
CA PHE A 24 9.49 2.54 5.26
C PHE A 24 10.57 1.45 5.16
N GLU A 25 10.51 0.52 6.10
CA GLU A 25 11.20 -0.77 6.06
C GLU A 25 10.15 -1.82 6.46
N ILE A 26 9.82 -2.72 5.55
CA ILE A 26 8.69 -3.66 5.71
C ILE A 26 9.04 -5.03 5.17
N SER A 27 8.45 -6.04 5.79
CA SER A 27 8.32 -7.39 5.22
C SER A 27 6.97 -7.53 4.54
N TYR A 28 6.94 -8.14 3.35
CA TYR A 28 5.73 -8.27 2.55
C TYR A 28 5.72 -9.57 1.75
N GLU A 29 4.52 -10.02 1.36
CA GLU A 29 4.36 -11.16 0.46
C GLU A 29 4.86 -10.80 -0.95
N VAL A 30 5.75 -11.63 -1.51
CA VAL A 30 6.34 -11.40 -2.84
C VAL A 30 5.25 -11.13 -3.89
N LYS A 31 5.46 -10.10 -4.72
CA LYS A 31 4.53 -9.55 -5.73
C LYS A 31 3.31 -8.78 -5.18
N ASN A 32 3.11 -8.71 -3.87
CA ASN A 32 2.01 -7.94 -3.25
C ASN A 32 2.51 -6.65 -2.60
N ILE A 33 3.23 -5.82 -3.37
CA ILE A 33 3.65 -4.48 -2.99
C ILE A 33 3.48 -3.53 -4.17
N LEU A 34 3.07 -2.30 -3.90
CA LEU A 34 3.09 -1.20 -4.86
C LEU A 34 3.52 0.08 -4.13
N TYR A 35 4.53 0.72 -4.69
CA TYR A 35 4.96 2.06 -4.29
C TYR A 35 4.88 2.98 -5.51
N MET A 36 4.12 4.07 -5.39
CA MET A 36 3.93 5.03 -6.48
C MET A 36 3.69 6.45 -5.97
N TYR A 37 3.79 7.41 -6.88
CA TYR A 37 3.37 8.79 -6.63
C TYR A 37 2.07 9.12 -7.37
N PHE A 38 1.20 9.87 -6.71
CA PHE A 38 0.00 10.46 -7.29
C PHE A 38 0.08 11.98 -7.23
N GLY A 39 -0.24 12.66 -8.34
CA GLY A 39 -0.17 14.13 -8.42
C GLY A 39 1.24 14.72 -8.28
N GLY A 40 2.28 13.89 -8.36
CA GLY A 40 3.69 14.31 -8.27
C GLY A 40 4.21 14.61 -6.86
N ASN A 41 3.35 14.71 -5.85
CA ASN A 41 3.74 15.10 -4.48
C ASN A 41 3.20 14.18 -3.38
N THR A 42 2.33 13.22 -3.72
CA THR A 42 1.73 12.31 -2.74
C THR A 42 2.25 10.91 -2.97
N GLY A 43 3.00 10.38 -2.01
CA GLY A 43 3.43 8.98 -2.02
C GLY A 43 2.28 8.07 -1.60
N ILE A 44 2.19 6.92 -2.26
CA ILE A 44 1.26 5.85 -1.94
C ILE A 44 2.09 4.57 -1.81
N LEU A 45 2.04 3.94 -0.66
CA LEU A 45 2.60 2.62 -0.41
C LEU A 45 1.48 1.68 0.02
N LEU A 46 1.38 0.53 -0.63
CA LEU A 46 0.50 -0.55 -0.24
C LEU A 46 1.23 -1.88 -0.33
N TRP A 47 1.02 -2.73 0.68
CA TRP A 47 1.64 -4.04 0.75
C TRP A 47 0.73 -5.02 1.48
N LYS A 48 0.88 -6.30 1.19
CA LYS A 48 0.18 -7.38 1.88
C LYS A 48 1.13 -8.12 2.81
N CYS A 49 0.70 -8.28 4.06
CA CYS A 49 1.30 -9.23 5.00
C CYS A 49 0.50 -10.54 4.92
N SER A 50 1.16 -11.68 5.12
CA SER A 50 0.54 -13.02 5.04
C SER A 50 -0.77 -13.12 5.83
#